data_AF-A0A1F3YPP1-F1
#
_entry.id   AF-A0A1F3YPP1-F1
#
_cell.length_a   1.000
_cell.length_b   1.000
_cell.length_c   1.000
_cell.angle_alpha   90.00
_cell.angle_beta   90.00
_cell.angle_gamma   90.00
#
_symmetry.space_group_name_H-M   'P 1'
#
loop_
_entity.id
_entity.type
_entity.pdbx_description
1 polymer ?
#
loop_
_entity_poly.entity_id
_entity_poly.type
_entity_poly.pdbx_seq_one_letter_code
_entity_poly.pdbx_strand_id
1 'polypeptide(L)'
;MRTLLLAFFLAASPALAIDRAALEKLASGDNDEKVEAIGALLAEGDPEAAAVLAKFAEGEVVVDGKAVEVVVNNRLRSAVADALAALRLLSPERAVRLEAAKALAGGADASMLALVRKALEKETDPDIKPLLDLTAASMEMASGDKQTRLAAIRRLGESNSPNSRTLLAEAATDSDAEIRIAAQKSLREVQGKLAWGERAGLLFAGISLGSILLLAALGLAITYGLMGVINMAHGELIMIGAYTTYVVQNLFKANFPGAFDWYLLAAVPASFVFSALVGMALERLVIRWLYGRPLETLLATWGISLMLIQSVRSIFGAANVQVENPAFMSGGIQAFAGVVLPWSRIGIIVFAVAVLISIWLLLTRTRLGLFVRSVTQNRDMASCVGVPTARVDTWAFGLGSGIAGLAGCALSQIGNVGPDLGQGYIVDSFMVVVFGGVGQLAGTVYAALVLGFANKFLESMSGAVIAKIAVLVFIIFFIQRRPQGLFAVKGRAVDA
;
A
#
# COMPACT_ATOMS: atom_id res chain seq x y z
N MET A 1 22.04 53.13 37.66
CA MET A 1 22.75 52.48 36.54
C MET A 1 21.93 51.29 36.02
N ARG A 2 20.79 51.55 35.36
CA ARG A 2 19.96 50.56 34.62
C ARG A 2 18.79 51.25 33.87
N THR A 3 19.01 52.48 33.41
CA THR A 3 18.02 53.36 32.76
C THR A 3 18.48 53.80 31.37
N LEU A 4 19.27 52.97 30.67
CA LEU A 4 19.96 53.37 29.43
C LEU A 4 19.87 52.34 28.28
N LEU A 5 19.02 51.32 28.37
CA LEU A 5 18.94 50.26 27.34
C LEU A 5 17.53 49.99 26.78
N LEU A 6 16.57 50.90 27.01
CA LEU A 6 15.19 50.76 26.49
C LEU A 6 14.80 51.81 25.44
N ALA A 7 15.75 52.62 24.94
CA ALA A 7 15.46 53.77 24.08
C ALA A 7 16.18 53.75 22.72
N PHE A 8 16.72 52.61 22.26
CA PHE A 8 17.55 52.57 21.04
C PHE A 8 17.08 51.64 19.91
N PHE A 9 15.78 51.36 19.82
CA PHE A 9 15.19 50.76 18.61
C PHE A 9 13.96 51.53 18.11
N LEU A 10 14.01 52.86 18.24
CA LEU A 10 13.23 53.80 17.44
C LEU A 10 14.15 54.37 16.37
N ALA A 11 14.55 53.51 15.44
CA ALA A 11 15.21 53.90 14.20
C ALA A 11 14.30 53.49 13.05
N ALA A 12 13.69 54.51 12.45
CA ALA A 12 12.82 54.43 11.30
C ALA A 12 13.41 53.54 10.20
N SER A 13 12.79 52.38 10.02
CA SER A 13 12.75 51.71 8.72
C SER A 13 11.45 52.16 8.04
N PRO A 14 11.41 52.38 6.72
CA PRO A 14 10.15 52.70 6.07
C PRO A 14 9.29 51.44 6.16
N ALA A 15 8.36 51.42 7.11
CA ALA A 15 7.29 50.43 7.14
C ALA A 15 6.49 50.67 5.85
N LEU A 16 6.67 49.79 4.87
CA LEU A 16 5.65 49.61 3.85
C LEU A 16 4.46 49.04 4.62
N ALA A 17 3.52 49.90 4.98
CA ALA A 17 2.44 49.54 5.89
C ALA A 17 1.54 48.51 5.21
N ILE A 18 1.50 47.29 5.76
CA ILE A 18 0.49 46.28 5.43
C ILE A 18 -0.88 46.96 5.46
N ASP A 19 -1.70 46.74 4.42
CA ASP A 19 -3.01 47.38 4.30
C ASP A 19 -3.88 47.11 5.53
N ARG A 20 -4.21 48.19 6.25
CA ARG A 20 -5.08 48.18 7.44
C ARG A 20 -6.44 47.54 7.13
N ALA A 21 -6.97 47.76 5.93
CA ALA A 21 -8.27 47.21 5.54
C ALA A 21 -8.23 45.67 5.44
N ALA A 22 -7.09 45.10 5.03
CA ALA A 22 -6.91 43.64 5.00
C ALA A 22 -6.83 43.05 6.41
N LEU A 23 -6.15 43.73 7.34
CA LEU A 23 -6.06 43.32 8.75
C LEU A 23 -7.43 43.37 9.46
N GLU A 24 -8.25 44.39 9.18
CA GLU A 24 -9.60 44.50 9.72
C GLU A 24 -10.53 43.40 9.16
N LYS A 25 -10.46 43.12 7.85
CA LYS A 25 -11.21 42.00 7.23
C LYS A 25 -10.80 40.64 7.81
N LEU A 26 -9.52 40.43 8.12
CA LEU A 26 -9.03 39.21 8.78
C LEU A 26 -9.56 39.05 10.21
N ALA A 27 -9.73 40.14 10.94
CA ALA A 27 -10.23 40.14 12.31
C ALA A 27 -11.75 39.93 12.38
N SER A 28 -12.53 40.67 11.57
CA SER A 28 -14.00 40.73 11.73
C SER A 28 -14.82 40.26 10.52
N GLY A 29 -14.19 39.97 9.38
CA GLY A 29 -14.91 39.56 8.17
C GLY A 29 -15.46 38.14 8.24
N ASP A 30 -16.42 37.84 7.35
CA ASP A 30 -16.87 36.46 7.13
C ASP A 30 -15.77 35.64 6.40
N ASN A 31 -15.94 34.32 6.30
CA ASN A 31 -14.94 33.42 5.74
C ASN A 31 -14.51 33.80 4.32
N ASP A 32 -15.41 34.28 3.47
CA ASP A 32 -15.07 34.67 2.10
C ASP A 32 -14.27 36.00 2.07
N GLU A 33 -14.63 36.96 2.93
CA GLU A 33 -13.88 38.23 3.08
C GLU A 33 -12.49 38.00 3.68
N LYS A 34 -12.36 37.03 4.59
CA LYS A 34 -11.07 36.60 5.14
C LYS A 34 -10.18 35.95 4.09
N VAL A 35 -10.74 35.12 3.20
CA VAL A 35 -9.98 34.54 2.07
C VAL A 35 -9.53 35.61 1.09
N GLU A 36 -10.40 36.58 0.79
CA GLU A 36 -10.05 37.73 -0.05
C GLU A 36 -8.91 38.56 0.58
N ALA A 37 -8.98 38.81 1.90
CA ALA A 37 -7.94 39.52 2.64
C ALA A 37 -6.59 38.77 2.64
N ILE A 38 -6.60 37.44 2.77
CA ILE A 38 -5.39 36.60 2.62
C ILE A 38 -4.80 36.78 1.21
N GLY A 39 -5.63 36.78 0.16
CA GLY A 39 -5.21 37.04 -1.21
C GLY A 39 -4.62 38.44 -1.41
N ALA A 40 -5.19 39.46 -0.78
CA ALA A 40 -4.69 40.83 -0.84
C ALA A 40 -3.30 40.97 -0.18
N LEU A 41 -3.11 40.38 1.01
CA LEU A 41 -1.81 40.36 1.69
C LEU A 41 -0.72 39.65 0.87
N LEU A 42 -1.10 38.63 0.09
CA LEU A 42 -0.17 37.94 -0.81
C LEU A 42 0.27 38.80 -1.99
N ALA A 43 -0.62 39.64 -2.53
CA ALA A 43 -0.33 40.48 -3.69
C ALA A 43 0.78 41.51 -3.41
N GLU A 44 0.89 41.99 -2.17
CA GLU A 44 1.96 42.89 -1.72
C GLU A 44 3.34 42.20 -1.67
N GLY A 45 3.37 40.89 -1.43
CA GLY A 45 4.59 40.07 -1.43
C GLY A 45 5.57 40.41 -0.32
N ASP A 46 5.09 41.00 0.77
CA ASP A 46 5.91 41.47 1.90
C ASP A 46 6.27 40.31 2.86
N PRO A 47 7.55 40.15 3.29
CA PRO A 47 7.92 39.19 4.32
C PRO A 47 7.14 39.35 5.65
N GLU A 48 6.66 40.54 5.99
CA GLU A 48 5.83 40.74 7.20
C GLU A 48 4.45 40.07 7.08
N ALA A 49 3.91 39.93 5.87
CA ALA A 49 2.63 39.23 5.62
C ALA A 49 2.70 37.75 6.03
N ALA A 50 3.86 37.10 5.88
CA ALA A 50 4.05 35.72 6.33
C ALA A 50 3.90 35.57 7.85
N ALA A 51 4.38 36.56 8.62
CA ALA A 51 4.28 36.55 10.08
C ALA A 51 2.82 36.77 10.54
N VAL A 52 2.09 37.66 9.86
CA VAL A 52 0.66 37.90 10.13
C VAL A 52 -0.17 36.64 9.82
N LEU A 53 0.05 36.00 8.68
CA LEU A 53 -0.66 34.79 8.27
C LEU A 53 -0.36 33.61 9.19
N ALA A 54 0.89 33.45 9.66
CA ALA A 54 1.25 32.42 10.62
C ALA A 54 0.52 32.59 11.96
N LYS A 55 0.47 33.83 12.49
CA LYS A 55 -0.31 34.13 13.70
C LYS A 55 -1.80 33.91 13.51
N PHE A 56 -2.32 34.27 12.34
CA PHE A 56 -3.73 34.02 12.02
C PHE A 56 -4.05 32.52 12.03
N ALA A 57 -3.17 31.65 11.52
CA ALA A 57 -3.36 30.20 11.59
C ALA A 57 -3.41 29.66 13.03
N GLU A 58 -2.74 30.34 13.96
CA GLU A 58 -2.76 30.05 15.41
C GLU A 58 -4.00 30.63 16.12
N GLY A 59 -4.82 31.43 15.41
CA GLY A 59 -6.06 32.02 15.91
C GLY A 59 -5.93 33.48 16.37
N GLU A 60 -4.87 34.20 15.98
CA GLU A 60 -4.64 35.57 16.43
C GLU A 60 -4.32 36.53 15.28
N VAL A 61 -4.95 37.72 15.25
CA VAL A 61 -4.62 38.81 14.32
C VAL A 61 -4.26 40.05 15.14
N VAL A 62 -3.19 40.73 14.78
CA VAL A 62 -2.81 42.00 15.43
C VAL A 62 -3.26 43.17 14.55
N VAL A 63 -4.19 43.98 15.07
CA VAL A 63 -4.66 45.21 14.41
C VAL A 63 -4.33 46.39 15.32
N ASP A 64 -3.60 47.40 14.82
CA ASP A 64 -3.18 48.58 15.58
C ASP A 64 -2.51 48.25 16.94
N GLY A 65 -1.72 47.17 16.98
CA GLY A 65 -1.03 46.72 18.19
C GLY A 65 -1.90 45.98 19.21
N LYS A 66 -3.17 45.67 18.88
CA LYS A 66 -4.07 44.87 19.71
C LYS A 66 -4.29 43.48 19.09
N ALA A 67 -4.09 42.45 19.90
CA ALA A 67 -4.40 41.07 19.55
C ALA A 67 -5.92 40.84 19.54
N VAL A 68 -6.43 40.31 18.44
CA VAL A 68 -7.81 39.89 18.26
C VAL A 68 -7.82 38.38 18.04
N GLU A 69 -8.58 37.66 18.87
CA GLU A 69 -8.74 36.21 18.75
C GLU A 69 -9.76 35.89 17.64
N VAL A 70 -9.40 34.97 16.75
CA VAL A 70 -10.21 34.63 15.57
C VAL A 70 -10.35 33.12 15.44
N VAL A 71 -11.58 32.67 15.20
CA VAL A 71 -11.88 31.25 14.96
C VAL A 71 -11.51 30.87 13.52
N VAL A 72 -10.56 29.95 13.36
CA VAL A 72 -10.10 29.46 12.06
C VAL A 72 -10.64 28.06 11.80
N ASN A 73 -11.55 27.96 10.82
CA ASN A 73 -12.07 26.68 10.35
C ASN A 73 -11.08 25.97 9.40
N ASN A 74 -11.39 24.75 8.97
CA ASN A 74 -10.52 23.98 8.07
C ASN A 74 -10.29 24.65 6.70
N ARG A 75 -11.26 25.42 6.19
CA ARG A 75 -11.15 26.13 4.91
C ARG A 75 -10.14 27.28 5.00
N LEU A 76 -10.25 28.11 6.04
CA LEU A 76 -9.31 29.19 6.32
C LEU A 76 -7.91 28.65 6.61
N ARG A 77 -7.79 27.55 7.36
CA ARG A 77 -6.49 26.92 7.63
C ARG A 77 -5.80 26.45 6.34
N SER A 78 -6.56 25.89 5.39
CA SER A 78 -6.03 25.52 4.07
C SER A 78 -5.57 26.77 3.30
N ALA A 79 -6.44 27.79 3.18
CA ALA A 79 -6.11 29.01 2.44
C ALA A 79 -4.85 29.71 2.98
N VAL A 80 -4.66 29.73 4.30
CA VAL A 80 -3.47 30.28 4.95
C VAL A 80 -2.24 29.41 4.70
N ALA A 81 -2.37 28.09 4.76
CA ALA A 81 -1.27 27.18 4.45
C ALA A 81 -0.79 27.35 2.99
N ASP A 82 -1.72 27.50 2.06
CA ASP A 82 -1.44 27.74 0.64
C ASP A 82 -0.79 29.12 0.44
N ALA A 83 -1.29 30.16 1.12
CA ALA A 83 -0.68 31.49 1.11
C ALA A 83 0.76 31.48 1.63
N LEU A 84 1.00 30.83 2.77
CA LEU A 84 2.35 30.68 3.34
C LEU A 84 3.26 29.87 2.40
N ALA A 85 2.73 28.83 1.74
CA ALA A 85 3.49 28.10 0.73
C ALA A 85 3.86 29.01 -0.45
N ALA A 86 2.95 29.84 -0.96
CA ALA A 86 3.22 30.78 -2.05
C ALA A 86 4.34 31.77 -1.71
N LEU A 87 4.39 32.30 -0.48
CA LEU A 87 5.49 33.17 -0.03
C LEU A 87 6.82 32.41 0.09
N ARG A 88 6.79 31.16 0.54
CA ARG A 88 7.98 30.30 0.68
C ARG A 88 8.63 29.89 -0.65
N LEU A 89 7.94 30.05 -1.78
CA LEU A 89 8.51 29.80 -3.11
C LEU A 89 9.72 30.68 -3.44
N LEU A 90 9.83 31.85 -2.80
CA LEU A 90 10.94 32.79 -3.01
C LEU A 90 12.11 32.57 -2.03
N SER A 91 12.04 31.53 -1.19
CA SER A 91 13.08 31.21 -0.21
C SER A 91 14.43 30.87 -0.89
N PRO A 92 15.57 31.26 -0.30
CA PRO A 92 16.89 30.84 -0.81
C PRO A 92 17.13 29.33 -0.71
N GLU A 93 16.44 28.63 0.19
CA GLU A 93 16.64 27.20 0.41
C GLU A 93 15.84 26.34 -0.57
N ARG A 94 16.53 25.42 -1.27
CA ARG A 94 15.93 24.46 -2.22
C ARG A 94 14.84 23.59 -1.57
N ALA A 95 15.10 23.07 -0.37
CA ALA A 95 14.17 22.16 0.31
C ALA A 95 12.83 22.85 0.62
N VAL A 96 12.89 24.09 1.13
CA VAL A 96 11.72 24.92 1.43
C VAL A 96 10.92 25.25 0.17
N ARG A 97 11.60 25.61 -0.92
CA ARG A 97 10.94 25.87 -2.22
C ARG A 97 10.26 24.62 -2.79
N LEU A 98 10.89 23.45 -2.68
CA LEU A 98 10.32 22.20 -3.16
C LEU A 98 9.08 21.78 -2.36
N GLU A 99 9.11 21.90 -1.02
CA GLU A 99 7.92 21.66 -0.19
C GLU A 99 6.78 22.63 -0.54
N ALA A 100 7.09 23.92 -0.67
CA ALA A 100 6.12 24.94 -1.04
C ALA A 100 5.48 24.69 -2.41
N ALA A 101 6.29 24.33 -3.43
CA ALA A 101 5.80 23.99 -4.76
C ALA A 101 4.91 22.74 -4.75
N LYS A 102 5.24 21.73 -3.93
CA LYS A 102 4.40 20.53 -3.77
C LYS A 102 3.08 20.83 -3.05
N ALA A 103 3.10 21.70 -2.04
CA ALA A 103 1.90 22.10 -1.32
C ALA A 103 0.90 22.79 -2.27
N LEU A 104 1.38 23.71 -3.11
CA LEU A 104 0.55 24.47 -4.05
C LEU A 104 0.01 23.66 -5.23
N ALA A 105 0.66 22.56 -5.59
CA ALA A 105 0.23 21.72 -6.71
C ALA A 105 -1.17 21.08 -6.51
N GLY A 106 -1.69 21.10 -5.26
CA GLY A 106 -2.95 20.47 -4.86
C GLY A 106 -4.21 21.34 -4.93
N GLY A 107 -4.11 22.65 -5.18
CA GLY A 107 -5.30 23.52 -5.20
C GLY A 107 -5.04 24.99 -4.93
N ALA A 108 -4.10 25.59 -5.64
CA ALA A 108 -3.76 27.00 -5.44
C ALA A 108 -4.72 27.96 -6.17
N ASP A 109 -5.08 29.05 -5.50
CA ASP A 109 -6.08 30.03 -5.95
C ASP A 109 -5.48 31.04 -6.95
N ALA A 110 -6.32 31.63 -7.79
CA ALA A 110 -5.92 32.60 -8.81
C ALA A 110 -5.20 33.84 -8.23
N SER A 111 -5.49 34.19 -6.97
CA SER A 111 -4.82 35.27 -6.23
C SER A 111 -3.30 35.07 -6.08
N MET A 112 -2.83 33.81 -6.09
CA MET A 112 -1.43 33.45 -5.91
C MET A 112 -0.63 33.44 -7.22
N LEU A 113 -1.29 33.59 -8.37
CA LEU A 113 -0.68 33.45 -9.71
C LEU A 113 0.48 34.42 -9.94
N ALA A 114 0.39 35.65 -9.43
CA ALA A 114 1.46 36.65 -9.56
C ALA A 114 2.75 36.21 -8.86
N LEU A 115 2.64 35.67 -7.64
CA LEU A 115 3.77 35.14 -6.87
C LEU A 115 4.36 33.89 -7.53
N VAL A 116 3.50 32.97 -8.00
CA VAL A 116 3.95 31.75 -8.68
C VAL A 116 4.71 32.09 -9.97
N ARG A 117 4.24 33.04 -10.78
CA ARG A 117 4.97 33.51 -11.98
C ARG A 117 6.32 34.12 -11.64
N LYS A 118 6.37 34.99 -10.61
CA LYS A 118 7.60 35.61 -10.13
C LYS A 118 8.62 34.56 -9.65
N ALA A 119 8.14 33.50 -8.99
CA ALA A 119 8.98 32.37 -8.60
C ALA A 119 9.46 31.57 -9.82
N LEU A 120 8.57 31.27 -10.77
CA LEU A 120 8.88 30.50 -11.98
C LEU A 120 9.93 31.17 -12.88
N GLU A 121 9.91 32.50 -13.00
CA GLU A 121 10.91 33.26 -13.75
C GLU A 121 12.32 33.14 -13.16
N LYS A 122 12.41 33.07 -11.82
CA LYS A 122 13.67 32.93 -11.09
C LYS A 122 14.12 31.49 -10.92
N GLU A 123 13.22 30.53 -11.13
CA GLU A 123 13.49 29.12 -10.84
C GLU A 123 14.35 28.47 -11.93
N THR A 124 15.46 27.86 -11.50
CA THR A 124 16.38 27.11 -12.35
C THR A 124 16.42 25.62 -12.02
N ASP A 125 15.84 25.21 -10.89
CA ASP A 125 15.87 23.82 -10.44
C ASP A 125 14.98 22.92 -11.34
N PRO A 126 15.52 21.79 -11.85
CA PRO A 126 14.78 20.91 -12.75
C PRO A 126 13.60 20.20 -12.08
N ASP A 127 13.58 20.06 -10.75
CA ASP A 127 12.49 19.42 -10.03
C ASP A 127 11.39 20.41 -9.66
N ILE A 128 11.72 21.69 -9.40
CA ILE A 128 10.77 22.70 -8.92
C ILE A 128 10.08 23.42 -10.08
N LYS A 129 10.83 23.76 -11.12
CA LYS A 129 10.32 24.54 -12.26
C LYS A 129 9.10 23.89 -12.95
N PRO A 130 9.08 22.57 -13.22
CA PRO A 130 7.89 21.93 -13.78
C PRO A 130 6.68 21.96 -12.86
N LEU A 131 6.88 21.84 -11.53
CA LEU A 131 5.77 21.96 -10.58
C LEU A 131 5.15 23.36 -10.61
N LEU A 132 5.97 24.41 -10.64
CA LEU A 132 5.49 25.78 -10.72
C LEU A 132 4.79 26.08 -12.04
N ASP A 133 5.28 25.54 -13.16
CA ASP A 133 4.63 25.74 -14.46
C ASP A 133 3.25 25.09 -14.50
N LEU A 134 3.12 23.89 -13.93
CA LEU A 134 1.83 23.21 -13.82
C LEU A 134 0.88 23.93 -12.86
N THR A 135 1.41 24.44 -11.75
CA THR A 135 0.61 25.21 -10.78
C THR A 135 0.09 26.49 -11.43
N ALA A 136 0.95 27.24 -12.14
CA ALA A 136 0.54 28.43 -12.89
C ALA A 136 -0.47 28.10 -13.99
N ALA A 137 -0.23 27.05 -14.77
CA ALA A 137 -1.17 26.61 -15.81
C ALA A 137 -2.53 26.22 -15.23
N SER A 138 -2.57 25.57 -14.06
CA SER A 138 -3.83 25.22 -13.39
C SER A 138 -4.65 26.46 -12.98
N MET A 139 -4.00 27.51 -12.48
CA MET A 139 -4.65 28.78 -12.12
C MET A 139 -5.14 29.55 -13.36
N GLU A 140 -4.36 29.53 -14.44
CA GLU A 140 -4.70 30.20 -15.70
C GLU A 140 -5.93 29.62 -16.40
N MET A 141 -6.34 28.39 -16.06
CA MET A 141 -7.57 27.78 -16.57
C MET A 141 -8.82 28.60 -16.23
N ALA A 142 -8.80 29.32 -15.10
CA ALA A 142 -9.88 30.18 -14.63
C ALA A 142 -9.82 31.61 -15.21
N SER A 143 -8.82 31.92 -16.04
CA SER A 143 -8.68 33.25 -16.63
C SER A 143 -9.82 33.57 -17.61
N GLY A 144 -10.26 34.83 -17.66
CA GLY A 144 -11.29 35.26 -18.62
C GLY A 144 -10.79 35.38 -20.07
N ASP A 145 -9.47 35.31 -20.30
CA ASP A 145 -8.86 35.41 -21.62
C ASP A 145 -8.73 34.03 -22.29
N LYS A 146 -9.35 33.88 -23.46
CA LYS A 146 -9.34 32.65 -24.25
C LYS A 146 -7.93 32.20 -24.65
N GLN A 147 -7.02 33.12 -24.98
CA GLN A 147 -5.66 32.75 -25.39
C GLN A 147 -4.86 32.18 -24.23
N THR A 148 -4.96 32.80 -23.05
CA THR A 148 -4.35 32.31 -21.81
C THR A 148 -4.87 30.93 -21.43
N ARG A 149 -6.19 30.68 -21.50
CA ARG A 149 -6.77 29.36 -21.27
C ARG A 149 -6.26 28.30 -22.26
N LEU A 150 -6.17 28.62 -23.55
CA LEU A 150 -5.65 27.70 -24.57
C LEU A 150 -4.17 27.36 -24.35
N ALA A 151 -3.35 28.32 -23.91
CA ALA A 151 -1.95 28.08 -23.57
C ALA A 151 -1.80 27.20 -22.31
N ALA A 152 -2.63 27.45 -21.28
CA ALA A 152 -2.71 26.62 -20.08
C ALA A 152 -3.09 25.17 -20.40
N ILE A 153 -4.11 24.96 -21.24
CA ILE A 153 -4.54 23.63 -21.69
C ILE A 153 -3.39 22.84 -22.34
N ARG A 154 -2.59 23.49 -23.20
CA ARG A 154 -1.44 22.84 -23.86
C ARG A 154 -0.38 22.43 -22.84
N ARG A 155 -0.02 23.32 -21.91
CA ARG A 155 0.94 23.01 -20.83
C ARG A 155 0.46 21.88 -19.93
N LEU A 156 -0.82 21.88 -19.55
CA LEU A 156 -1.43 20.76 -18.81
C LEU A 156 -1.41 19.46 -19.63
N GLY A 157 -1.57 19.54 -20.96
CA GLY A 157 -1.46 18.42 -21.90
C GLY A 157 -0.08 17.74 -21.93
N GLU A 158 0.97 18.55 -21.77
CA GLU A 158 2.36 18.07 -21.74
C GLU A 158 2.70 17.37 -20.42
N SER A 159 1.94 17.65 -19.36
CA SER A 159 2.16 17.14 -18.02
C SER A 159 1.88 15.64 -17.84
N ASN A 160 2.38 15.10 -16.74
CA ASN A 160 2.09 13.76 -16.26
C ASN A 160 1.26 13.77 -14.97
N SER A 161 0.50 14.82 -14.68
CA SER A 161 -0.19 14.95 -13.39
C SER A 161 -1.64 14.44 -13.45
N PRO A 162 -2.11 13.66 -12.45
CA PRO A 162 -3.52 13.33 -12.30
C PRO A 162 -4.43 14.57 -12.19
N ASN A 163 -3.93 15.67 -11.61
CA ASN A 163 -4.69 16.93 -11.50
C ASN A 163 -4.93 17.58 -12.88
N SER A 164 -3.94 17.48 -13.79
CA SER A 164 -4.12 17.95 -15.17
C SER A 164 -5.22 17.16 -15.89
N ARG A 165 -5.35 15.84 -15.62
CA ARG A 165 -6.44 15.04 -16.19
C ARG A 165 -7.81 15.54 -15.75
N THR A 166 -7.98 15.90 -14.47
CA THR A 166 -9.26 16.40 -13.96
C THR A 166 -9.62 17.76 -14.55
N LEU A 167 -8.67 18.70 -14.57
CA LEU A 167 -8.89 20.04 -15.14
C LEU A 167 -9.16 20.00 -16.65
N LEU A 168 -8.43 19.15 -17.40
CA LEU A 168 -8.66 18.97 -18.83
C LEU A 168 -9.98 18.27 -19.13
N ALA A 169 -10.44 17.36 -18.26
CA ALA A 169 -11.74 16.70 -18.41
C ALA A 169 -12.91 17.69 -18.22
N GLU A 170 -12.79 18.62 -17.27
CA GLU A 170 -13.75 19.71 -17.09
C GLU A 170 -13.77 20.64 -18.30
N ALA A 171 -12.61 21.11 -18.76
CA ALA A 171 -12.50 21.96 -19.95
C ALA A 171 -12.93 21.26 -21.26
N ALA A 172 -12.91 19.92 -21.30
CA ALA A 172 -13.43 19.15 -22.43
C ALA A 172 -14.96 19.21 -22.57
N THR A 173 -15.66 19.81 -21.59
CA THR A 173 -17.10 20.07 -21.62
C THR A 173 -17.44 21.56 -21.78
N ASP A 174 -16.45 22.42 -22.03
CA ASP A 174 -16.65 23.87 -22.16
C ASP A 174 -17.59 24.23 -23.32
N SER A 175 -18.33 25.32 -23.13
CA SER A 175 -19.19 25.95 -24.12
C SER A 175 -18.44 26.37 -25.40
N ASP A 176 -17.20 26.87 -25.30
CA ASP A 176 -16.41 27.28 -26.48
C ASP A 176 -15.87 26.06 -27.24
N ALA A 177 -16.07 26.04 -28.56
CA ALA A 177 -15.69 24.92 -29.40
C ALA A 177 -14.17 24.71 -29.50
N GLU A 178 -13.37 25.78 -29.54
CA GLU A 178 -11.91 25.68 -29.66
C GLU A 178 -11.27 25.20 -28.36
N ILE A 179 -11.74 25.72 -27.22
CA ILE A 179 -11.30 25.28 -25.88
C ILE A 179 -11.60 23.79 -25.70
N ARG A 180 -12.82 23.37 -26.05
CA ARG A 180 -13.25 21.98 -25.96
C ARG A 180 -12.40 21.03 -26.80
N ILE A 181 -12.10 21.40 -28.05
CA ILE A 181 -11.27 20.58 -28.95
C ILE A 181 -9.82 20.50 -28.42
N ALA A 182 -9.25 21.63 -27.99
CA ALA A 182 -7.91 21.67 -27.41
C ALA A 182 -7.80 20.84 -26.12
N ALA A 183 -8.81 20.93 -25.26
CA ALA A 183 -8.89 20.18 -24.01
C ALA A 183 -9.05 18.68 -24.28
N GLN A 184 -9.92 18.27 -25.21
CA GLN A 184 -10.07 16.86 -25.58
C GLN A 184 -8.78 16.26 -26.16
N LYS A 185 -8.04 17.00 -27.00
CA LYS A 185 -6.75 16.56 -27.52
C LYS A 185 -5.73 16.38 -26.39
N SER A 186 -5.57 17.41 -25.56
CA SER A 186 -4.62 17.41 -24.43
C SER A 186 -4.97 16.33 -23.40
N LEU A 187 -6.26 16.10 -23.15
CA LEU A 187 -6.76 15.05 -22.26
C LEU A 187 -6.35 13.67 -22.76
N ARG A 188 -6.46 13.38 -24.07
CA ARG A 188 -6.03 12.09 -24.64
C ARG A 188 -4.53 11.88 -24.50
N GLU A 189 -3.73 12.93 -24.66
CA GLU A 189 -2.28 12.88 -24.48
C GLU A 189 -1.91 12.56 -23.03
N VAL A 190 -2.49 13.27 -22.06
CA VAL A 190 -2.28 13.04 -20.62
C VAL A 190 -2.77 11.65 -20.21
N GLN A 191 -3.97 11.24 -20.65
CA GLN A 191 -4.50 9.90 -20.40
C GLN A 191 -3.57 8.80 -20.95
N GLY A 192 -3.00 8.99 -22.15
CA GLY A 192 -2.06 8.04 -22.72
C GLY A 192 -0.79 7.88 -21.89
N LYS A 193 -0.23 8.99 -21.38
CA LYS A 193 0.96 8.98 -20.51
C LYS A 193 0.64 8.36 -19.14
N LEU A 194 -0.44 8.79 -18.50
CA LEU A 194 -0.87 8.28 -17.19
C LEU A 194 -1.25 6.79 -17.24
N ALA A 195 -1.89 6.33 -18.32
CA ALA A 195 -2.32 4.94 -18.46
C ALA A 195 -1.14 3.96 -18.38
N TRP A 196 0.05 4.32 -18.86
CA TRP A 196 1.23 3.47 -18.70
C TRP A 196 1.66 3.32 -17.24
N GLY A 197 1.65 4.43 -16.48
CA GLY A 197 1.93 4.42 -15.04
C GLY A 197 0.90 3.62 -14.26
N GLU A 198 -0.40 3.83 -14.53
CA GLU A 198 -1.50 3.06 -13.95
C GLU A 198 -1.38 1.56 -14.27
N ARG A 199 -1.07 1.19 -15.53
CA ARG A 199 -0.84 -0.22 -15.94
C ARG A 199 0.34 -0.85 -15.22
N ALA A 200 1.46 -0.12 -15.09
CA ALA A 200 2.62 -0.60 -14.35
C ALA A 200 2.30 -0.79 -12.86
N GLY A 201 1.55 0.13 -12.26
CA GLY A 201 1.04 0.02 -10.89
C GLY A 201 0.12 -1.19 -10.70
N LEU A 202 -0.78 -1.44 -11.65
CA LEU A 202 -1.67 -2.61 -11.65
C LEU A 202 -0.90 -3.93 -11.79
N LEU A 203 0.08 -3.99 -12.69
CA LEU A 203 0.97 -5.15 -12.85
C LEU A 203 1.71 -5.44 -11.54
N PHE A 204 2.29 -4.42 -10.91
CA PHE A 204 2.96 -4.55 -9.63
C PHE A 204 2.00 -5.02 -8.52
N ALA A 205 0.81 -4.43 -8.43
CA ALA A 205 -0.20 -4.83 -7.46
C ALA A 205 -0.64 -6.29 -7.65
N GLY A 206 -0.79 -6.72 -8.90
CA GLY A 206 -1.11 -8.11 -9.26
C GLY A 206 0.00 -9.09 -8.87
N ILE A 207 1.27 -8.76 -9.15
CA ILE A 207 2.44 -9.58 -8.75
C ILE A 207 2.58 -9.62 -7.23
N SER A 208 2.37 -8.49 -6.55
CA SER A 208 2.38 -8.42 -5.09
C SER A 208 1.31 -9.31 -4.47
N LEU A 209 0.06 -9.23 -4.97
CA LEU A 209 -1.02 -10.11 -4.53
C LEU A 209 -0.71 -11.58 -4.84
N GLY A 210 -0.22 -11.87 -6.03
CA GLY A 210 0.18 -13.21 -6.43
C GLY A 210 1.29 -13.80 -5.56
N SER A 211 2.22 -12.99 -5.08
CA SER A 211 3.29 -13.43 -4.17
C SER A 211 2.75 -13.78 -2.78
N ILE A 212 1.76 -13.03 -2.29
CA ILE A 212 1.05 -13.35 -1.04
C ILE A 212 0.27 -14.65 -1.17
N LEU A 213 -0.50 -14.78 -2.26
CA LEU A 213 -1.25 -15.99 -2.58
C LEU A 213 -0.31 -17.20 -2.75
N LEU A 214 0.86 -16.99 -3.34
CA LEU A 214 1.89 -18.03 -3.47
C LEU A 214 2.36 -18.48 -2.09
N LEU A 215 2.76 -17.58 -1.21
CA LEU A 215 3.22 -17.93 0.15
C LEU A 215 2.15 -18.71 0.91
N ALA A 216 0.90 -18.25 0.87
CA ALA A 216 -0.21 -18.89 1.55
C ALA A 216 -0.55 -20.27 0.95
N ALA A 217 -0.51 -20.40 -0.38
CA ALA A 217 -0.80 -21.64 -1.10
C ALA A 217 0.35 -22.65 -1.10
N LEU A 218 1.62 -22.24 -1.01
CA LEU A 218 2.78 -23.13 -1.12
C LEU A 218 2.78 -24.19 0.00
N GLY A 219 2.47 -23.78 1.23
CA GLY A 219 2.35 -24.71 2.36
C GLY A 219 1.19 -25.70 2.17
N LEU A 220 0.04 -25.21 1.67
CA LEU A 220 -1.12 -26.04 1.38
C LEU A 220 -0.88 -27.00 0.21
N ALA A 221 -0.15 -26.57 -0.82
CA ALA A 221 0.22 -27.39 -1.97
C ALA A 221 1.07 -28.60 -1.56
N ILE A 222 1.96 -28.41 -0.58
CA ILE A 222 2.80 -29.50 -0.03
C ILE A 222 1.93 -30.44 0.81
N THR A 223 1.16 -29.95 1.77
CA THR A 223 0.37 -30.84 2.63
C THR A 223 -0.68 -31.62 1.85
N TYR A 224 -1.40 -30.93 0.96
CA TYR A 224 -2.43 -31.56 0.13
C TYR A 224 -1.84 -32.47 -0.94
N GLY A 225 -0.74 -32.06 -1.58
CA GLY A 225 -0.08 -32.83 -2.63
C GLY A 225 0.51 -34.16 -2.19
N LEU A 226 0.91 -34.27 -0.93
CA LEU A 226 1.52 -35.48 -0.38
C LEU A 226 0.48 -36.44 0.23
N MET A 227 -0.45 -35.89 1.02
CA MET A 227 -1.36 -36.70 1.83
C MET A 227 -2.77 -36.79 1.26
N GLY A 228 -3.13 -35.97 0.27
CA GLY A 228 -4.50 -35.89 -0.25
C GLY A 228 -5.51 -35.37 0.78
N VAL A 229 -5.03 -34.72 1.85
CA VAL A 229 -5.84 -34.22 2.96
C VAL A 229 -6.09 -32.73 2.81
N ILE A 230 -7.36 -32.36 2.78
CA ILE A 230 -7.77 -30.95 2.79
C ILE A 230 -7.70 -30.46 4.24
N ASN A 231 -6.80 -29.52 4.53
CA ASN A 231 -6.63 -28.93 5.85
C ASN A 231 -7.27 -27.54 5.92
N MET A 232 -8.49 -27.44 6.47
CA MET A 232 -9.15 -26.14 6.66
C MET A 232 -8.50 -25.28 7.74
N ALA A 233 -7.77 -25.89 8.68
CA ALA A 233 -7.02 -25.17 9.71
C ALA A 233 -5.72 -24.53 9.18
N HIS A 234 -5.38 -24.70 7.90
CA HIS A 234 -4.19 -24.08 7.30
C HIS A 234 -4.22 -22.55 7.40
N GLY A 235 -5.42 -21.94 7.28
CA GLY A 235 -5.59 -20.50 7.51
C GLY A 235 -5.18 -20.08 8.92
N GLU A 236 -5.49 -20.91 9.92
CA GLU A 236 -5.11 -20.61 11.31
C GLU A 236 -3.62 -20.77 11.57
N LEU A 237 -2.93 -21.59 10.78
CA LEU A 237 -1.46 -21.68 10.84
C LEU A 237 -0.79 -20.40 10.28
N ILE A 238 -1.43 -19.74 9.31
CA ILE A 238 -1.07 -18.39 8.85
C ILE A 238 -1.31 -17.37 9.97
N MET A 239 -2.48 -17.41 10.62
CA MET A 239 -2.79 -16.57 11.78
C MET A 239 -1.74 -16.72 12.88
N ILE A 240 -1.40 -17.96 13.25
CA ILE A 240 -0.41 -18.26 14.30
C ILE A 240 0.96 -17.67 13.93
N GLY A 241 1.36 -17.73 12.66
CA GLY A 241 2.59 -17.08 12.18
C GLY A 241 2.56 -15.57 12.37
N ALA A 242 1.45 -14.92 12.02
CA ALA A 242 1.27 -13.48 12.18
C ALA A 242 1.30 -13.04 13.66
N TYR A 243 0.63 -13.79 14.55
CA TYR A 243 0.70 -13.53 16.00
C TYR A 243 2.08 -13.81 16.58
N THR A 244 2.81 -14.80 16.05
CA THR A 244 4.20 -15.03 16.45
C THR A 244 5.07 -13.81 16.10
N THR A 245 4.90 -13.24 14.91
CA THR A 245 5.58 -11.99 14.52
C THR A 245 5.22 -10.83 15.44
N TYR A 246 3.94 -10.68 15.81
CA TYR A 246 3.49 -9.67 16.77
C TYR A 246 4.15 -9.83 18.16
N VAL A 247 4.22 -11.06 18.68
CA VAL A 247 4.87 -11.34 19.97
C VAL A 247 6.37 -11.03 19.90
N VAL A 248 7.06 -11.44 18.83
CA VAL A 248 8.48 -11.15 18.64
C VAL A 248 8.72 -9.64 18.55
N GLN A 249 7.88 -8.91 17.81
CA GLN A 249 7.96 -7.45 17.75
C GLN A 249 7.87 -6.82 19.15
N ASN A 250 6.87 -7.22 19.95
CA ASN A 250 6.69 -6.66 21.28
C ASN A 250 7.85 -6.97 22.22
N LEU A 251 8.44 -8.16 22.09
CA LEU A 251 9.65 -8.52 22.83
C LEU A 251 10.83 -7.60 22.47
N PHE A 252 11.01 -7.28 21.18
CA PHE A 252 12.04 -6.33 20.75
C PHE A 252 11.76 -4.92 21.25
N LYS A 253 10.50 -4.47 21.24
CA LYS A 253 10.11 -3.16 21.81
C LYS A 253 10.43 -3.06 23.30
N ALA A 254 10.16 -4.12 24.05
CA ALA A 254 10.35 -4.12 25.50
C ALA A 254 11.82 -4.28 25.90
N ASN A 255 12.58 -5.12 25.21
CA ASN A 255 13.93 -5.54 25.65
C ASN A 255 15.07 -4.90 24.85
N PHE A 256 14.85 -4.50 23.59
CA PHE A 256 15.89 -4.03 22.67
C PHE A 256 15.40 -2.89 21.75
N PRO A 257 14.98 -1.73 22.30
CA PRO A 257 14.42 -0.65 21.50
C PRO A 257 15.38 -0.13 20.42
N GLY A 258 16.69 -0.13 20.66
CA GLY A 258 17.71 0.29 19.69
C GLY A 258 17.94 -0.68 18.52
N ALA A 259 17.45 -1.92 18.63
CA ALA A 259 17.57 -2.95 17.58
C ALA A 259 16.19 -3.33 17.00
N PHE A 260 15.17 -2.49 17.21
CA PHE A 260 13.80 -2.78 16.79
C PHE A 260 13.71 -3.15 15.30
N ASP A 261 14.37 -2.40 14.41
CA ASP A 261 14.34 -2.66 12.96
C ASP A 261 14.77 -4.09 12.56
N TRP A 262 15.51 -4.79 13.42
CA TRP A 262 16.00 -6.14 13.17
C TRP A 262 15.09 -7.26 13.69
N TYR A 263 13.92 -6.93 14.28
CA TYR A 263 13.00 -7.93 14.83
C TYR A 263 12.56 -8.94 13.75
N LEU A 264 12.46 -8.51 12.48
CA LEU A 264 11.99 -9.35 11.38
C LEU A 264 12.93 -10.55 11.14
N LEU A 265 14.23 -10.40 11.37
CA LEU A 265 15.20 -11.51 11.26
C LEU A 265 14.94 -12.60 12.31
N ALA A 266 14.45 -12.24 13.49
CA ALA A 266 14.05 -13.19 14.52
C ALA A 266 12.62 -13.72 14.29
N ALA A 267 11.71 -12.88 13.78
CA ALA A 267 10.32 -13.24 13.55
C ALA A 267 10.13 -14.26 12.42
N VAL A 268 10.94 -14.20 11.36
CA VAL A 268 10.91 -15.15 10.24
C VAL A 268 11.16 -16.61 10.71
N PRO A 269 12.27 -16.94 11.39
CA PRO A 269 12.49 -18.30 11.89
C PRO A 269 11.52 -18.66 13.02
N ALA A 270 11.15 -17.71 13.90
CA ALA A 270 10.21 -17.98 14.98
C ALA A 270 8.82 -18.36 14.45
N SER A 271 8.29 -17.61 13.47
CA SER A 271 6.99 -17.88 12.86
C SER A 271 6.98 -19.23 12.12
N PHE A 272 8.06 -19.57 11.42
CA PHE A 272 8.22 -20.88 10.81
C PHE A 272 8.22 -22.01 11.85
N VAL A 273 9.07 -21.91 12.88
CA VAL A 273 9.23 -22.98 13.88
C VAL A 273 7.94 -23.16 14.68
N PHE A 274 7.32 -22.07 15.13
CA PHE A 274 6.12 -22.16 15.95
C PHE A 274 4.94 -22.74 15.16
N SER A 275 4.66 -22.23 13.95
CA SER A 275 3.61 -22.81 13.11
C SER A 275 3.93 -24.25 12.68
N ALA A 276 5.21 -24.59 12.44
CA ALA A 276 5.61 -25.96 12.15
C ALA A 276 5.35 -26.90 13.33
N LEU A 277 5.68 -26.49 14.55
CA LEU A 277 5.43 -27.28 15.76
C LEU A 277 3.94 -27.50 16.02
N VAL A 278 3.12 -26.45 15.90
CA VAL A 278 1.66 -26.56 15.99
C VAL A 278 1.15 -27.52 14.91
N GLY A 279 1.62 -27.37 13.68
CA GLY A 279 1.27 -28.27 12.59
C GLY A 279 1.60 -29.73 12.87
N MET A 280 2.83 -30.02 13.31
CA MET A 280 3.25 -31.38 13.69
C MET A 280 2.41 -31.94 14.83
N ALA A 281 2.02 -31.11 15.81
CA ALA A 281 1.14 -31.53 16.89
C ALA A 281 -0.26 -31.88 16.36
N LEU A 282 -0.84 -31.05 15.49
CA LEU A 282 -2.15 -31.31 14.88
C LEU A 282 -2.14 -32.59 14.04
N GLU A 283 -1.10 -32.79 13.24
CA GLU A 283 -0.95 -34.01 12.45
C GLU A 283 -0.90 -35.25 13.33
N ARG A 284 -0.01 -35.24 14.32
CA ARG A 284 0.24 -36.40 15.18
C ARG A 284 -0.92 -36.74 16.11
N LEU A 285 -1.63 -35.73 16.60
CA LEU A 285 -2.71 -35.92 17.57
C LEU A 285 -4.06 -36.18 16.93
N VAL A 286 -4.34 -35.57 15.77
CA VAL A 286 -5.67 -35.64 15.15
C VAL A 286 -5.58 -36.24 13.75
N ILE A 287 -4.90 -35.56 12.81
CA ILE A 287 -5.05 -35.84 11.38
C ILE A 287 -4.60 -37.26 11.03
N ARG A 288 -3.54 -37.77 11.66
CA ARG A 288 -3.03 -39.12 11.43
C ARG A 288 -4.06 -40.22 11.64
N TRP A 289 -5.00 -40.03 12.55
CA TRP A 289 -6.05 -41.00 12.84
C TRP A 289 -7.21 -40.97 11.83
N LEU A 290 -7.27 -39.93 11.01
CA LEU A 290 -8.35 -39.71 10.02
C LEU A 290 -7.87 -39.90 8.57
N TYR A 291 -6.63 -40.37 8.36
CA TYR A 291 -6.13 -40.67 7.03
C TYR A 291 -7.03 -41.66 6.27
N GLY A 292 -7.25 -41.38 4.98
CA GLY A 292 -8.18 -42.13 4.12
C GLY A 292 -9.65 -41.71 4.24
N ARG A 293 -9.98 -40.75 5.11
CA ARG A 293 -11.36 -40.28 5.34
C ARG A 293 -11.45 -38.77 5.12
N PRO A 294 -11.55 -38.32 3.84
CA PRO A 294 -11.42 -36.90 3.49
C PRO A 294 -12.52 -36.02 4.10
N LEU A 295 -13.77 -36.50 4.16
CA LEU A 295 -14.89 -35.76 4.76
C LEU A 295 -14.72 -35.60 6.28
N GLU A 296 -14.30 -36.66 6.98
CA GLU A 296 -14.05 -36.61 8.42
C GLU A 296 -12.89 -35.66 8.73
N THR A 297 -11.84 -35.68 7.92
CA THR A 297 -10.69 -34.78 8.10
C THR A 297 -11.05 -33.32 7.86
N LEU A 298 -11.91 -33.03 6.87
CA LEU A 298 -12.41 -31.69 6.62
C LEU A 298 -13.20 -31.16 7.83
N LEU A 299 -14.14 -31.96 8.37
CA LEU A 299 -14.92 -31.59 9.55
C LEU A 299 -14.03 -31.40 10.80
N ALA A 300 -13.07 -32.30 11.02
CA ALA A 300 -12.14 -32.21 12.14
C ALA A 300 -11.25 -30.96 12.05
N THR A 301 -10.70 -30.66 10.87
CA THR A 301 -9.84 -29.47 10.67
C THR A 301 -10.64 -28.17 10.74
N TRP A 302 -11.92 -28.18 10.37
CA TRP A 302 -12.81 -27.04 10.63
C TRP A 302 -13.05 -26.84 12.14
N GLY A 303 -13.31 -27.90 12.89
CA GLY A 303 -13.42 -27.83 14.36
C GLY A 303 -12.14 -27.33 15.03
N ILE A 304 -10.98 -27.82 14.58
CA ILE A 304 -9.66 -27.33 15.04
C ILE A 304 -9.49 -25.85 14.72
N SER A 305 -9.90 -25.39 13.53
CA SER A 305 -9.83 -23.97 13.18
C SER A 305 -10.59 -23.12 14.19
N LEU A 306 -11.83 -23.49 14.53
CA LEU A 306 -12.61 -22.78 15.56
C LEU A 306 -11.92 -22.76 16.93
N MET A 307 -11.33 -23.89 17.34
CA MET A 307 -10.57 -23.97 18.60
C MET A 307 -9.35 -23.05 18.59
N LEU A 308 -8.60 -23.00 17.48
CA LEU A 308 -7.41 -22.15 17.35
C LEU A 308 -7.80 -20.66 17.34
N ILE A 309 -8.84 -20.28 16.59
CA ILE A 309 -9.37 -18.91 16.59
C ILE A 309 -9.76 -18.49 18.01
N GLN A 310 -10.50 -19.35 18.72
CA GLN A 310 -10.96 -19.04 20.07
C GLN A 310 -9.81 -19.02 21.08
N SER A 311 -8.80 -19.86 20.91
CA SER A 311 -7.59 -19.86 21.74
C SER A 311 -6.82 -18.55 21.60
N VAL A 312 -6.58 -18.11 20.36
CA VAL A 312 -5.94 -16.81 20.09
C VAL A 312 -6.76 -15.66 20.65
N ARG A 313 -8.09 -15.67 20.45
CA ARG A 313 -9.00 -14.66 21.00
C ARG A 313 -8.96 -14.60 22.52
N SER A 314 -8.79 -15.74 23.19
CA SER A 314 -8.68 -15.80 24.65
C SER A 314 -7.34 -15.30 25.18
N ILE A 315 -6.25 -15.43 24.41
CA ILE A 315 -4.90 -15.03 24.85
C ILE A 315 -4.63 -13.56 24.52
N PHE A 316 -4.97 -13.11 23.30
CA PHE A 316 -4.62 -11.79 22.78
C PHE A 316 -5.81 -10.82 22.72
N GLY A 317 -7.04 -11.32 22.90
CA GLY A 317 -8.26 -10.53 22.77
C GLY A 317 -8.89 -10.63 21.38
N ALA A 318 -10.05 -9.97 21.25
CA ALA A 318 -10.86 -9.95 20.03
C ALA A 318 -10.46 -8.86 19.03
N ALA A 319 -9.69 -7.87 19.47
CA ALA A 319 -9.30 -6.73 18.67
C ALA A 319 -8.14 -7.08 17.73
N ASN A 320 -8.13 -6.44 16.57
CA ASN A 320 -7.02 -6.57 15.64
C ASN A 320 -5.79 -5.84 16.20
N VAL A 321 -4.64 -6.51 16.15
CA VAL A 321 -3.35 -5.95 16.56
C VAL A 321 -2.54 -5.55 15.34
N GLN A 322 -1.75 -4.48 15.47
CA GLN A 322 -0.91 -3.99 14.39
C GLN A 322 0.55 -4.42 14.61
N VAL A 323 1.17 -4.85 13.52
CA VAL A 323 2.61 -5.06 13.43
C VAL A 323 3.20 -3.86 12.69
N GLU A 324 4.13 -3.18 13.33
CA GLU A 324 4.82 -2.00 12.80
C GLU A 324 5.91 -2.42 11.84
N ASN A 325 5.94 -1.77 10.68
CA ASN A 325 6.96 -2.02 9.68
C ASN A 325 8.30 -1.42 10.13
N PRO A 326 9.43 -2.13 9.94
CA PRO A 326 10.76 -1.55 10.10
C PRO A 326 10.95 -0.30 9.25
N ALA A 327 11.87 0.58 9.65
CA ALA A 327 12.12 1.85 8.94
C ALA A 327 12.46 1.64 7.45
N PHE A 328 13.18 0.57 7.11
CA PHE A 328 13.54 0.24 5.72
C PHE A 328 12.38 -0.32 4.87
N MET A 329 11.29 -0.80 5.49
CA MET A 329 10.07 -1.23 4.81
C MET A 329 8.97 -0.17 4.82
N SER A 330 9.21 0.94 5.50
CA SER A 330 8.29 2.07 5.58
C SER A 330 8.42 2.99 4.35
N GLY A 331 7.30 3.50 3.86
CA GLY A 331 7.24 4.33 2.66
C GLY A 331 7.22 3.52 1.35
N GLY A 332 7.67 4.15 0.27
CA GLY A 332 7.68 3.55 -1.06
C GLY A 332 8.42 4.37 -2.09
N ILE A 333 8.69 3.76 -3.24
CA ILE A 333 9.31 4.42 -4.39
C ILE A 333 8.21 5.11 -5.21
N GLN A 334 8.37 6.40 -5.49
CA GLN A 334 7.54 7.10 -6.48
C GLN A 334 8.02 6.70 -7.88
N ALA A 335 7.39 5.68 -8.47
CA ALA A 335 7.78 5.16 -9.77
C ALA A 335 7.22 6.00 -10.92
N PHE A 336 5.97 6.45 -10.77
CA PHE A 336 5.28 7.32 -11.73
C PHE A 336 4.46 8.37 -10.97
N ALA A 337 4.04 9.42 -11.67
CA ALA A 337 3.19 10.45 -11.10
C ALA A 337 1.89 9.83 -10.53
N GLY A 338 1.72 9.92 -9.21
CA GLY A 338 0.59 9.34 -8.50
C GLY A 338 0.66 7.84 -8.22
N VAL A 339 1.73 7.13 -8.63
CA VAL A 339 1.91 5.69 -8.36
C VAL A 339 3.09 5.46 -7.42
N VAL A 340 2.78 5.14 -6.18
CA VAL A 340 3.75 4.76 -5.14
C VAL A 340 3.83 3.25 -5.05
N LEU A 341 5.03 2.69 -5.18
CA LEU A 341 5.31 1.27 -4.97
C LEU A 341 5.82 1.08 -3.52
N PRO A 342 5.00 0.51 -2.60
CA PRO A 342 5.40 0.37 -1.21
C PRO A 342 6.56 -0.61 -1.02
N TRP A 343 7.53 -0.24 -0.18
CA TRP A 343 8.67 -1.11 0.14
C TRP A 343 8.23 -2.42 0.78
N SER A 344 7.19 -2.39 1.62
CA SER A 344 6.59 -3.60 2.21
C SER A 344 6.16 -4.64 1.17
N ARG A 345 5.55 -4.20 0.06
CA ARG A 345 5.12 -5.10 -1.03
C ARG A 345 6.29 -5.65 -1.83
N ILE A 346 7.32 -4.82 -2.09
CA ILE A 346 8.56 -5.27 -2.73
C ILE A 346 9.26 -6.33 -1.87
N GLY A 347 9.36 -6.08 -0.56
CA GLY A 347 9.93 -7.01 0.41
C GLY A 347 9.21 -8.35 0.41
N ILE A 348 7.87 -8.36 0.35
CA ILE A 348 7.09 -9.61 0.27
C ILE A 348 7.36 -10.38 -1.03
N ILE A 349 7.50 -9.70 -2.18
CA ILE A 349 7.82 -10.36 -3.45
C ILE A 349 9.19 -11.04 -3.36
N VAL A 350 10.21 -10.32 -2.87
CA VAL A 350 11.57 -10.86 -2.68
C VAL A 350 11.55 -12.03 -1.69
N PHE A 351 10.81 -11.88 -0.59
CA PHE A 351 10.65 -12.92 0.42
C PHE A 351 9.94 -14.16 -0.14
N ALA A 352 8.87 -14.00 -0.92
CA ALA A 352 8.18 -15.11 -1.57
C ALA A 352 9.09 -15.88 -2.53
N VAL A 353 9.90 -15.18 -3.32
CA VAL A 353 10.91 -15.80 -4.19
C VAL A 353 11.97 -16.53 -3.37
N ALA A 354 12.46 -15.94 -2.28
CA ALA A 354 13.43 -16.56 -1.39
C ALA A 354 12.88 -17.85 -0.73
N VAL A 355 11.63 -17.84 -0.26
CA VAL A 355 10.94 -19.02 0.29
C VAL A 355 10.74 -20.07 -0.79
N LEU A 356 10.30 -19.70 -1.99
CA LEU A 356 10.15 -20.62 -3.12
C LEU A 356 11.48 -21.31 -3.47
N ILE A 357 12.57 -20.54 -3.59
CA ILE A 357 13.91 -21.08 -3.86
C ILE A 357 14.35 -22.01 -2.72
N SER A 358 14.12 -21.62 -1.47
CA SER A 358 14.48 -22.41 -0.28
C SER A 358 13.76 -23.75 -0.28
N ILE A 359 12.45 -23.77 -0.57
CA ILE A 359 11.65 -24.99 -0.65
C ILE A 359 12.02 -25.83 -1.87
N TRP A 360 12.29 -25.21 -3.01
CA TRP A 360 12.77 -25.92 -4.19
C TRP A 360 14.10 -26.62 -3.93
N LEU A 361 15.06 -25.93 -3.31
CA LEU A 361 16.34 -26.52 -2.88
C LEU A 361 16.12 -27.64 -1.87
N LEU A 362 15.26 -27.42 -0.86
CA LEU A 362 14.95 -28.41 0.15
C LEU A 362 14.38 -29.69 -0.48
N LEU A 363 13.42 -29.58 -1.40
CA LEU A 363 12.77 -30.74 -2.01
C LEU A 363 13.59 -31.44 -3.11
N THR A 364 14.51 -30.73 -3.78
CA THR A 364 15.31 -31.30 -4.86
C THR A 364 16.69 -31.78 -4.40
N ARG A 365 17.33 -31.09 -3.45
CA ARG A 365 18.72 -31.35 -3.04
C ARG A 365 18.86 -32.09 -1.71
N THR A 366 17.83 -32.20 -0.88
CA THR A 366 17.95 -32.83 0.45
C THR A 366 17.36 -34.25 0.52
N ARG A 367 17.78 -35.01 1.54
CA ARG A 367 17.24 -36.35 1.85
C ARG A 367 15.74 -36.31 2.17
N LEU A 368 15.27 -35.26 2.83
CA LEU A 368 13.84 -35.09 3.11
C LEU A 368 13.04 -35.03 1.80
N GLY A 369 13.52 -34.24 0.83
CA GLY A 369 12.91 -34.15 -0.49
C GLY A 369 12.91 -35.47 -1.27
N LEU A 370 13.94 -36.30 -1.12
CA LEU A 370 13.99 -37.64 -1.68
C LEU A 370 12.93 -38.55 -1.05
N PHE A 371 12.80 -38.55 0.28
CA PHE A 371 11.78 -39.34 0.97
C PHE A 371 10.36 -38.87 0.62
N VAL A 372 10.12 -37.56 0.61
CA VAL A 372 8.83 -36.99 0.23
C VAL A 372 8.42 -37.43 -1.18
N ARG A 373 9.32 -37.34 -2.16
CA ARG A 373 9.05 -37.81 -3.53
C ARG A 373 8.88 -39.32 -3.64
N SER A 374 9.57 -40.11 -2.82
CA SER A 374 9.39 -41.57 -2.81
C SER A 374 8.01 -41.96 -2.29
N VAL A 375 7.54 -41.27 -1.23
CA VAL A 375 6.23 -41.52 -0.62
C VAL A 375 5.09 -41.10 -1.55
N THR A 376 5.24 -40.02 -2.31
CA THR A 376 4.20 -39.59 -3.28
C THR A 376 4.07 -40.50 -4.48
N GLN A 377 5.18 -41.08 -4.95
CA GLN A 377 5.15 -41.94 -6.12
C GLN A 377 4.55 -43.30 -5.81
N ASN A 378 4.98 -43.93 -4.71
CA ASN A 378 4.43 -45.20 -4.25
C ASN A 378 4.75 -45.39 -2.76
N ARG A 379 3.76 -45.09 -1.92
CA ARG A 379 3.86 -45.15 -0.46
C ARG A 379 4.21 -46.56 0.04
N ASP A 380 3.58 -47.58 -0.52
CA ASP A 380 3.76 -48.96 -0.08
C ASP A 380 5.17 -49.47 -0.40
N MET A 381 5.63 -49.24 -1.64
CA MET A 381 7.00 -49.58 -2.04
C MET A 381 8.06 -48.82 -1.22
N ALA A 382 7.83 -47.53 -0.95
CA ALA A 382 8.73 -46.73 -0.10
C ALA A 382 8.84 -47.33 1.32
N SER A 383 7.73 -47.82 1.88
CA SER A 383 7.74 -48.47 3.19
C SER A 383 8.52 -49.79 3.20
N CYS A 384 8.46 -50.59 2.12
CA CYS A 384 9.18 -51.86 1.99
C CYS A 384 10.71 -51.67 1.98
N VAL A 385 11.21 -50.55 1.48
CA VAL A 385 12.65 -50.22 1.45
C VAL A 385 13.12 -49.44 2.69
N GLY A 386 12.29 -49.36 3.74
CA GLY A 386 12.65 -48.78 5.05
C GLY A 386 12.49 -47.26 5.17
N VAL A 387 11.80 -46.59 4.24
CA VAL A 387 11.46 -45.16 4.38
C VAL A 387 10.42 -44.99 5.50
N PRO A 388 10.67 -44.16 6.53
CA PRO A 388 9.74 -43.99 7.64
C PRO A 388 8.58 -43.07 7.24
N THR A 389 7.64 -43.59 6.44
CA THR A 389 6.53 -42.84 5.80
C THR A 389 5.77 -41.97 6.80
N ALA A 390 5.45 -42.48 7.99
CA ALA A 390 4.77 -41.71 9.04
C ALA A 390 5.57 -40.50 9.54
N ARG A 391 6.91 -40.59 9.64
CA ARG A 391 7.74 -39.43 10.01
C ARG A 391 7.82 -38.44 8.85
N VAL A 392 7.88 -38.93 7.62
CA VAL A 392 7.89 -38.09 6.42
C VAL A 392 6.62 -37.25 6.36
N ASP A 393 5.46 -37.82 6.69
CA ASP A 393 4.19 -37.10 6.77
C ASP A 393 4.23 -36.00 7.85
N THR A 394 4.66 -36.31 9.08
CA THR A 394 4.81 -35.30 10.15
C THR A 394 5.74 -34.17 9.74
N TRP A 395 6.91 -34.49 9.17
CA TRP A 395 7.87 -33.48 8.70
C TRP A 395 7.31 -32.63 7.57
N ALA A 396 6.59 -33.23 6.64
CA ALA A 396 6.00 -32.52 5.52
C ALA A 396 4.83 -31.64 5.95
N PHE A 397 4.00 -32.12 6.89
CA PHE A 397 2.92 -31.32 7.48
C PHE A 397 3.49 -30.14 8.27
N GLY A 398 4.54 -30.38 9.07
CA GLY A 398 5.28 -29.34 9.77
C GLY A 398 5.91 -28.32 8.82
N LEU A 399 6.52 -28.78 7.71
CA LEU A 399 7.07 -27.90 6.68
C LEU A 399 5.99 -27.01 6.06
N GLY A 400 4.85 -27.60 5.65
CA GLY A 400 3.73 -26.85 5.10
C GLY A 400 3.13 -25.84 6.07
N SER A 401 3.02 -26.22 7.34
CA SER A 401 2.56 -25.35 8.43
C SER A 401 3.55 -24.23 8.75
N GLY A 402 4.85 -24.52 8.71
CA GLY A 402 5.90 -23.52 8.87
C GLY A 402 5.90 -22.49 7.74
N ILE A 403 5.70 -22.93 6.49
CA ILE A 403 5.52 -22.02 5.35
C ILE A 403 4.27 -21.16 5.53
N ALA A 404 3.16 -21.72 6.03
CA ALA A 404 1.98 -20.95 6.39
C ALA A 404 2.33 -19.87 7.44
N GLY A 405 3.16 -20.22 8.43
CA GLY A 405 3.70 -19.29 9.41
C GLY A 405 4.50 -18.13 8.77
N LEU A 406 5.38 -18.43 7.81
CA LEU A 406 6.12 -17.44 7.03
C LEU A 406 5.17 -16.53 6.22
N ALA A 407 4.09 -17.08 5.65
CA ALA A 407 3.05 -16.31 4.97
C ALA A 407 2.35 -15.35 5.95
N GLY A 408 2.05 -15.80 7.17
CA GLY A 408 1.51 -14.96 8.25
C GLY A 408 2.45 -13.84 8.65
N CYS A 409 3.74 -14.14 8.78
CA CYS A 409 4.76 -13.14 9.04
C CYS A 409 4.80 -12.06 7.94
N ALA A 410 4.76 -12.45 6.66
CA ALA A 410 4.71 -11.52 5.54
C ALA A 410 3.41 -10.69 5.52
N LEU A 411 2.26 -11.32 5.75
CA LEU A 411 0.95 -10.67 5.77
C LEU A 411 0.83 -9.61 6.87
N SER A 412 1.44 -9.87 8.04
CA SER A 412 1.44 -8.91 9.15
C SER A 412 2.09 -7.57 8.81
N GLN A 413 2.95 -7.51 7.77
CA GLN A 413 3.65 -6.28 7.34
C GLN A 413 2.81 -5.36 6.44
N ILE A 414 1.63 -5.81 6.01
CA ILE A 414 0.77 -5.07 5.08
C ILE A 414 -0.66 -4.90 5.56
N GLY A 415 -1.05 -5.58 6.64
CA GLY A 415 -2.39 -5.54 7.20
C GLY A 415 -2.38 -5.86 8.67
N ASN A 416 -3.49 -5.54 9.33
CA ASN A 416 -3.64 -5.86 10.75
C ASN A 416 -3.80 -7.37 10.96
N VAL A 417 -3.31 -7.83 12.09
CA VAL A 417 -3.39 -9.22 12.51
C VAL A 417 -4.63 -9.39 13.38
N GLY A 418 -5.58 -10.18 12.90
CA GLY A 418 -6.83 -10.51 13.59
C GLY A 418 -6.98 -12.03 13.80
N PRO A 419 -7.80 -12.47 14.76
CA PRO A 419 -8.11 -13.90 14.94
C PRO A 419 -8.78 -14.56 13.73
N ASP A 420 -9.36 -13.78 12.82
CA ASP A 420 -10.03 -14.22 11.60
C ASP A 420 -9.17 -14.05 10.34
N LEU A 421 -7.91 -13.60 10.48
CA LEU A 421 -6.98 -13.38 9.36
C LEU A 421 -6.89 -14.61 8.44
N GLY A 422 -6.84 -15.81 9.02
CA GLY A 422 -6.74 -17.07 8.29
C GLY A 422 -7.90 -17.36 7.35
N GLN A 423 -9.12 -17.00 7.74
CA GLN A 423 -10.33 -17.24 6.95
C GLN A 423 -10.34 -16.43 5.64
N GLY A 424 -9.74 -15.23 5.66
CA GLY A 424 -9.64 -14.37 4.49
C GLY A 424 -8.79 -14.95 3.36
N TYR A 425 -7.77 -15.75 3.70
CA TYR A 425 -6.77 -16.25 2.74
C TYR A 425 -6.89 -17.74 2.43
N ILE A 426 -7.54 -18.54 3.27
CA ILE A 426 -7.64 -19.99 3.07
C ILE A 426 -8.35 -20.35 1.76
N VAL A 427 -9.45 -19.65 1.43
CA VAL A 427 -10.23 -19.89 0.20
C VAL A 427 -9.39 -19.57 -1.03
N ASP A 428 -8.74 -18.41 -1.05
CA ASP A 428 -7.91 -17.99 -2.18
C ASP A 428 -6.68 -18.92 -2.34
N SER A 429 -6.07 -19.35 -1.23
CA SER A 429 -4.95 -20.32 -1.24
C SER A 429 -5.37 -21.67 -1.80
N PHE A 430 -6.55 -22.17 -1.41
CA PHE A 430 -7.09 -23.41 -1.94
C PHE A 430 -7.40 -23.30 -3.45
N MET A 431 -8.01 -22.19 -3.87
CA MET A 431 -8.26 -21.89 -5.28
C MET A 431 -6.97 -21.91 -6.10
N VAL A 432 -5.87 -21.34 -5.58
CA VAL A 432 -4.55 -21.40 -6.22
C VAL A 432 -4.02 -22.82 -6.35
N VAL A 433 -4.12 -23.65 -5.31
CA VAL A 433 -3.65 -25.04 -5.35
C VAL A 433 -4.45 -25.87 -6.34
N VAL A 434 -5.78 -25.75 -6.32
CA VAL A 434 -6.66 -26.51 -7.21
C VAL A 434 -6.52 -26.04 -8.66
N PHE A 435 -6.45 -24.73 -8.91
CA PHE A 435 -6.21 -24.19 -10.26
C PHE A 435 -4.84 -24.59 -10.79
N GLY A 436 -3.79 -24.56 -9.95
CA GLY A 436 -2.43 -24.93 -10.33
C GLY A 436 -2.23 -26.42 -10.62
N GLY A 437 -3.00 -27.28 -9.95
CA GLY A 437 -2.82 -28.72 -9.97
C GLY A 437 -2.24 -29.23 -8.65
N VAL A 438 -2.92 -30.20 -8.06
CA VAL A 438 -2.61 -30.71 -6.72
C VAL A 438 -1.23 -31.38 -6.73
N GLY A 439 -0.36 -30.97 -5.79
CA GLY A 439 0.98 -31.52 -5.63
C GLY A 439 2.02 -31.04 -6.65
N GLN A 440 1.69 -30.07 -7.50
CA GLN A 440 2.64 -29.46 -8.43
C GLN A 440 3.03 -28.04 -8.01
N LEU A 441 4.22 -27.89 -7.43
CA LEU A 441 4.75 -26.58 -7.00
C LEU A 441 4.84 -25.57 -8.15
N ALA A 442 5.27 -26.00 -9.34
CA ALA A 442 5.31 -25.14 -10.52
C ALA A 442 3.91 -24.64 -10.91
N GLY A 443 2.89 -25.51 -10.79
CA GLY A 443 1.50 -25.15 -11.01
C GLY A 443 1.00 -24.15 -9.98
N THR A 444 1.34 -24.30 -8.70
CA THR A 444 1.00 -23.35 -7.64
C THR A 444 1.59 -21.96 -7.89
N VAL A 445 2.85 -21.88 -8.35
CA VAL A 445 3.50 -20.60 -8.71
C VAL A 445 2.78 -19.90 -9.85
N TYR A 446 2.52 -20.62 -10.94
CA TYR A 446 1.83 -20.04 -12.09
C TYR A 446 0.39 -19.62 -11.73
N ALA A 447 -0.32 -20.47 -10.99
CA ALA A 447 -1.67 -20.19 -10.52
C ALA A 447 -1.74 -18.94 -9.64
N ALA A 448 -0.82 -18.81 -8.68
CA ALA A 448 -0.78 -17.67 -7.78
C ALA A 448 -0.57 -16.36 -8.52
N LEU A 449 0.35 -16.34 -9.50
CA LEU A 449 0.62 -15.15 -10.33
C LEU A 449 -0.56 -14.82 -11.25
N VAL A 450 -1.13 -15.81 -11.94
CA VAL A 450 -2.28 -15.59 -12.83
C VAL A 450 -3.50 -15.11 -12.05
N LEU A 451 -3.82 -15.75 -10.93
CA LEU A 451 -4.97 -15.37 -10.12
C LEU A 451 -4.73 -14.03 -9.41
N GLY A 452 -3.52 -13.75 -8.94
CA GLY A 452 -3.17 -12.44 -8.37
C GLY A 452 -3.32 -11.31 -9.37
N PHE A 453 -2.81 -11.50 -10.59
CA PHE A 453 -2.95 -10.53 -11.68
C PHE A 453 -4.40 -10.38 -12.13
N ALA A 454 -5.10 -11.49 -12.37
CA ALA A 454 -6.51 -11.48 -12.80
C ALA A 454 -7.40 -10.80 -11.77
N ASN A 455 -7.18 -11.05 -10.47
CA ASN A 455 -7.98 -10.45 -9.40
C ASN A 455 -7.78 -8.93 -9.36
N LYS A 456 -6.54 -8.44 -9.39
CA LYS A 456 -6.27 -6.99 -9.39
C LYS A 456 -6.72 -6.29 -10.66
N PHE A 457 -6.60 -6.95 -11.81
CA PHE A 457 -7.08 -6.43 -13.07
C PHE A 457 -8.61 -6.33 -13.11
N LEU A 458 -9.32 -7.36 -12.69
CA LEU A 458 -10.79 -7.36 -12.61
C LEU A 458 -11.30 -6.37 -11.56
N GLU A 459 -10.65 -6.29 -10.39
CA GLU A 459 -10.99 -5.33 -9.34
C GLU A 459 -10.92 -3.88 -9.85
N SER A 460 -9.93 -3.58 -10.70
CA SER A 460 -9.79 -2.27 -11.34
C SER A 460 -10.91 -1.94 -12.34
N MET A 461 -11.57 -2.94 -12.93
CA MET A 461 -12.60 -2.73 -13.97
C MET A 461 -14.03 -2.82 -13.43
N SER A 462 -14.30 -3.75 -12.50
CA SER A 462 -15.66 -4.08 -12.05
C SER A 462 -15.86 -3.92 -10.54
N GLY A 463 -14.84 -3.49 -9.80
CA GLY A 463 -14.87 -3.40 -8.35
C GLY A 463 -14.60 -4.73 -7.65
N ALA A 464 -14.18 -4.66 -6.38
CA ALA A 464 -13.63 -5.80 -5.65
C ALA A 464 -14.60 -7.00 -5.50
N VAL A 465 -15.89 -6.73 -5.26
CA VAL A 465 -16.89 -7.80 -5.03
C VAL A 465 -17.17 -8.58 -6.31
N ILE A 466 -17.43 -7.86 -7.42
CA ILE A 466 -17.73 -8.47 -8.72
C ILE A 466 -16.50 -9.22 -9.24
N ALA A 467 -15.30 -8.66 -9.07
CA ALA A 467 -14.05 -9.34 -9.40
C ALA A 467 -13.91 -10.68 -8.66
N LYS A 468 -14.17 -10.71 -7.35
CA LYS A 468 -14.07 -11.93 -6.55
C LYS A 468 -15.07 -13.00 -7.01
N ILE A 469 -16.32 -12.61 -7.30
CA ILE A 469 -17.33 -13.52 -7.85
C ILE A 469 -16.90 -14.05 -9.23
N ALA A 470 -16.42 -13.18 -10.12
CA ALA A 470 -15.99 -13.55 -11.46
C ALA A 470 -14.83 -14.55 -11.44
N VAL A 471 -13.82 -14.32 -10.60
CA VAL A 471 -12.68 -15.24 -10.42
C VAL A 471 -13.15 -16.60 -9.89
N LEU A 472 -14.05 -16.61 -8.89
CA LEU A 472 -14.59 -17.86 -8.35
C LEU A 472 -15.37 -18.66 -9.40
N VAL A 473 -16.29 -18.00 -10.13
CA VAL A 473 -17.08 -18.63 -11.20
C VAL A 473 -16.16 -19.15 -12.30
N PHE A 474 -15.16 -18.37 -12.72
CA PHE A 474 -14.16 -18.80 -13.69
C PHE A 474 -13.43 -20.07 -13.23
N ILE A 475 -12.99 -20.12 -11.98
CA ILE A 475 -12.31 -21.29 -11.43
C ILE A 475 -13.25 -22.50 -11.37
N ILE A 476 -14.52 -22.33 -10.98
CA ILE A 476 -15.49 -23.42 -10.97
C ILE A 476 -15.65 -24.01 -12.39
N PHE A 477 -15.87 -23.17 -13.40
CA PHE A 477 -15.96 -23.62 -14.80
C PHE A 477 -14.66 -24.25 -15.30
N PHE A 478 -13.51 -23.69 -14.90
CA PHE A 478 -12.21 -24.23 -15.26
C PHE A 478 -12.02 -25.64 -14.68
N ILE A 479 -12.30 -25.84 -13.39
CA ILE A 479 -12.18 -27.14 -12.72
C ILE A 479 -13.14 -28.15 -13.34
N GLN A 480 -14.38 -27.76 -13.66
CA GLN A 480 -15.32 -28.64 -14.35
C GLN A 480 -14.78 -29.15 -15.69
N ARG A 481 -14.02 -28.32 -16.42
CA ARG A 481 -13.43 -28.69 -17.72
C ARG A 481 -12.04 -29.35 -17.59
N ARG A 482 -11.29 -29.03 -16.53
CA ARG A 482 -9.90 -29.45 -16.25
C ARG A 482 -9.78 -29.83 -14.76
N PRO A 483 -10.33 -30.98 -14.33
CA PRO A 483 -10.37 -31.36 -12.91
C PRO A 483 -8.98 -31.62 -12.30
N GLN A 484 -7.98 -31.90 -13.13
CA GLN A 484 -6.60 -32.12 -12.71
C GLN A 484 -5.80 -30.81 -12.51
N GLY A 485 -6.42 -29.64 -12.72
CA GLY A 485 -5.76 -28.33 -12.68
C GLY A 485 -4.96 -28.02 -13.96
N LEU A 486 -4.18 -26.94 -13.92
CA LEU A 486 -3.39 -26.47 -15.05
C LEU A 486 -2.22 -27.41 -15.37
N PHE A 487 -1.61 -28.00 -14.33
CA PHE A 487 -0.54 -28.98 -14.47
C PHE A 487 -0.89 -30.31 -13.76
N ALA A 488 -1.15 -31.34 -14.56
CA ALA A 488 -1.48 -32.67 -14.06
C ALA A 488 -0.23 -33.50 -13.73
N VAL A 489 -0.25 -34.21 -12.59
CA VAL A 489 0.81 -35.18 -12.23
C VAL A 489 0.70 -36.37 -13.17
N LYS A 490 1.65 -36.51 -14.11
CA LYS A 490 1.74 -37.69 -14.97
C LYS A 490 2.28 -38.87 -14.16
N GLY A 491 1.38 -39.65 -13.56
CA GLY A 491 1.67 -40.96 -13.00
C GLY A 491 0.90 -42.04 -13.77
N ARG A 492 1.57 -43.12 -14.20
CA ARG A 492 0.97 -44.27 -14.91
C ARG A 492 -0.11 -45.02 -14.11
N ALA A 493 -0.35 -44.66 -12.85
CA ALA A 493 -1.33 -45.29 -11.97
C ALA A 493 -2.72 -44.64 -12.00
N VAL A 494 -2.91 -43.53 -12.72
CA VAL A 494 -4.22 -42.87 -12.86
C VAL A 494 -5.05 -43.49 -14.00
N ASP A 495 -4.44 -44.33 -14.84
CA ASP A 495 -5.08 -45.00 -15.99
C ASP A 495 -5.35 -46.50 -15.76
N ALA A 496 -5.44 -46.97 -14.50
CA ALA A 496 -5.74 -48.37 -14.16
C ALA A 496 -7.04 -48.51 -13.37
#